data_AF-A0A9D6L2U4-F1
#
_entry.id   AF-A0A9D6L2U4-F1
#
_cell.length_a   1.000
_cell.length_b   1.000
_cell.length_c   1.000
_cell.angle_alpha   90.00
_cell.angle_beta   90.00
_cell.angle_gamma   90.00
#
_symmetry.space_group_name_H-M   'P 1'
#
loop_
_entity.id
_entity.type
_entity.pdbx_description
1 polymer ?
#
loop_
_entity_poly.entity_id
_entity_poly.type
_entity_poly.pdbx_seq_one_letter_code
_entity_poly.pdbx_strand_id
1 'polypeptide(L)'
;MRFFQVKSFLNHWLDVVDEHSIHSPFFFDFYYQVIRKKNDPVFIEIEKVRGRLLSNQSFVNAKDLGAASPHFKGAKRTIARIAATSLNEEKQCALFYRIARYVEAKHILELGTSFGITSLYFSKIEDAKVTTFEGNPAM
;
A
#
# COMPACT_ATOMS: atom_id res chain seq x y z
N MET A 1 -12.96 -13.83 -20.97
CA MET A 1 -13.56 -14.02 -19.62
C MET A 1 -13.36 -12.75 -18.79
N ARG A 2 -14.35 -11.84 -18.79
CA ARG A 2 -14.40 -10.61 -17.95
C ARG A 2 -15.83 -10.30 -17.46
N PHE A 3 -16.77 -11.23 -17.66
CA PHE A 3 -18.19 -11.01 -17.35
C PHE A 3 -18.43 -10.72 -15.87
N PHE A 4 -17.69 -11.42 -14.99
CA PHE A 4 -17.73 -11.15 -13.55
C PHE A 4 -17.27 -9.72 -13.20
N GLN A 5 -16.18 -9.25 -13.81
CA GLN A 5 -15.67 -7.89 -13.57
C GLN A 5 -16.62 -6.82 -14.08
N VAL A 6 -17.21 -7.01 -15.27
CA VAL A 6 -18.22 -6.09 -15.84
C VAL A 6 -19.48 -6.08 -14.97
N LYS A 7 -19.99 -7.23 -14.55
CA LYS A 7 -21.15 -7.33 -13.66
C LYS A 7 -20.87 -6.70 -12.30
N SER A 8 -19.69 -6.96 -11.72
CA SER A 8 -19.28 -6.37 -10.45
C SER A 8 -19.17 -4.85 -10.54
N PHE A 9 -18.59 -4.33 -11.63
CA PHE A 9 -18.53 -2.90 -11.89
C PHE A 9 -19.92 -2.28 -12.05
N LEU A 10 -20.83 -2.92 -12.79
CA LEU A 10 -22.20 -2.43 -12.98
C LEU A 10 -22.99 -2.43 -11.68
N ASN A 11 -22.89 -3.49 -10.88
CA ASN A 11 -23.51 -3.54 -9.56
C ASN A 11 -22.96 -2.45 -8.65
N HIS A 12 -21.63 -2.31 -8.59
CA HIS A 12 -21.01 -1.24 -7.82
C HIS A 12 -21.49 0.14 -8.28
N TRP A 13 -21.54 0.38 -9.59
CA TRP A 13 -22.01 1.66 -10.15
C TRP A 13 -23.48 1.96 -9.80
N LEU A 14 -24.35 0.95 -9.75
CA LEU A 14 -25.75 1.10 -9.35
C LEU A 14 -25.92 1.27 -7.83
N ASP A 15 -25.03 0.67 -7.04
CA ASP A 15 -25.06 0.69 -5.57
C ASP A 15 -24.23 1.83 -4.97
N VAL A 16 -23.53 2.64 -5.78
CA VAL A 16 -22.77 3.78 -5.30
C VAL A 16 -23.72 4.78 -4.66
N VAL A 17 -23.53 4.97 -3.37
CA VAL A 17 -24.26 5.95 -2.57
C VAL A 17 -23.37 7.19 -2.46
N ASP A 18 -23.89 8.32 -2.91
CA ASP A 18 -23.19 9.59 -2.87
C ASP A 18 -23.16 10.19 -1.45
N GLU A 19 -22.32 11.21 -1.27
CA GLU A 19 -22.13 11.95 -0.02
C GLU A 19 -23.42 12.46 0.63
N HIS A 20 -24.48 12.63 -0.16
CA HIS A 20 -25.80 13.10 0.28
C HIS A 20 -26.70 12.03 0.90
N SER A 21 -26.39 10.74 0.73
CA SER A 21 -27.18 9.65 1.32
C SER A 21 -26.46 8.92 2.48
N ILE A 22 -25.28 9.41 2.87
CA ILE A 22 -24.58 8.95 4.07
C ILE A 22 -25.19 9.67 5.30
N HIS A 23 -26.09 8.99 6.00
CA HIS A 23 -26.71 9.54 7.21
C HIS A 23 -25.87 9.37 8.48
N SER A 24 -24.85 8.50 8.45
CA SER A 24 -23.96 8.29 9.59
C SER A 24 -22.91 9.42 9.66
N PRO A 25 -22.87 10.22 10.73
CA PRO A 25 -21.86 11.27 10.90
C PRO A 25 -20.44 10.74 10.80
N PHE A 26 -20.20 9.53 11.30
CA PHE A 26 -18.89 8.86 11.21
C PHE A 26 -18.49 8.57 9.76
N PHE A 27 -19.37 7.94 8.97
CA PHE A 27 -19.02 7.59 7.60
C PHE A 27 -18.92 8.82 6.69
N PHE A 28 -19.72 9.84 6.97
CA PHE A 28 -19.61 11.12 6.29
C PHE A 28 -18.22 11.74 6.52
N ASP A 29 -17.80 11.87 7.78
CA ASP A 29 -16.49 12.42 8.12
C ASP A 29 -15.33 11.55 7.58
N PHE A 30 -15.40 10.23 7.72
CA PHE A 30 -14.42 9.29 7.15
C PHE A 30 -14.29 9.46 5.63
N TYR A 31 -15.41 9.59 4.91
CA TYR A 31 -15.40 9.77 3.47
C TYR A 31 -14.62 11.03 3.07
N TYR A 32 -14.88 12.17 3.70
CA TYR A 32 -14.18 13.42 3.38
C TYR A 32 -12.72 13.42 3.83
N GLN A 33 -12.43 12.91 5.03
CA GLN A 33 -11.08 12.97 5.60
C GLN A 33 -10.13 11.91 5.04
N VAL A 34 -10.65 10.76 4.61
CA VAL A 34 -9.85 9.60 4.23
C VAL A 34 -10.00 9.24 2.76
N ILE A 35 -11.24 9.13 2.26
CA ILE A 35 -11.51 8.63 0.90
C ILE A 35 -11.31 9.73 -0.16
N ARG A 36 -11.93 10.89 0.03
CA ARG A 36 -11.91 12.01 -0.93
C ARG A 36 -10.65 12.87 -0.84
N LYS A 37 -9.93 12.82 0.28
CA LYS A 37 -8.75 13.66 0.55
C LYS A 37 -7.60 13.34 -0.41
N LYS A 38 -7.01 14.38 -0.99
CA LYS A 38 -5.86 14.28 -1.90
C LYS A 38 -4.59 13.84 -1.15
N ASN A 39 -3.63 13.29 -1.90
CA ASN A 39 -2.33 12.91 -1.37
C ASN A 39 -1.56 14.14 -0.86
N ASP A 40 -0.80 13.94 0.22
CA ASP A 40 0.01 14.97 0.85
C ASP A 40 1.37 15.08 0.14
N PRO A 41 1.88 16.29 -0.15
CA PRO A 41 3.22 16.49 -0.72
C PRO A 41 4.37 15.87 0.09
N VAL A 42 4.17 15.55 1.38
CA VAL A 42 5.17 14.93 2.27
C VAL A 42 5.73 13.60 1.73
N PHE A 43 5.05 12.96 0.77
CA PHE A 43 5.47 11.69 0.19
C PHE A 43 6.45 11.80 -0.98
N ILE A 44 6.77 13.01 -1.47
CA ILE A 44 7.66 13.20 -2.64
C ILE A 44 9.01 12.49 -2.45
N GLU A 45 9.63 12.60 -1.27
CA GLU A 45 10.91 11.94 -1.00
C GLU A 45 10.80 10.41 -0.94
N ILE A 46 9.65 9.88 -0.50
CA ILE A 46 9.39 8.44 -0.46
C ILE A 46 9.21 7.91 -1.89
N GLU A 47 8.51 8.65 -2.74
CA GLU A 47 8.30 8.25 -4.14
C GLU A 47 9.60 8.36 -4.96
N LYS A 48 10.55 9.23 -4.58
CA LYS A 48 11.92 9.16 -5.09
C LYS A 48 12.64 7.86 -4.69
N VAL A 49 12.46 7.38 -3.45
CA VAL A 49 13.00 6.06 -3.03
C VAL A 49 12.39 4.96 -3.87
N ARG A 50 11.06 4.96 -4.07
CA ARG A 50 10.37 4.01 -4.95
C ARG A 50 10.95 4.01 -6.36
N GLY A 51 11.14 5.19 -6.96
CA GLY A 51 11.73 5.33 -8.30
C GLY A 51 13.14 4.75 -8.39
N ARG A 52 13.97 4.90 -7.34
CA ARG A 52 15.29 4.26 -7.27
C ARG A 52 15.19 2.74 -7.18
N LEU A 53 14.27 2.22 -6.37
CA LEU A 53 14.06 0.76 -6.27
C LEU A 53 13.59 0.16 -7.59
N LEU A 54 12.63 0.81 -8.27
CA LEU A 54 12.08 0.35 -9.55
C LEU A 54 13.09 0.42 -10.71
N SER A 55 14.12 1.24 -10.62
CA SER A 55 15.18 1.33 -11.64
C SER A 55 16.43 0.50 -11.30
N ASN A 56 16.56 -0.04 -10.09
CA ASN A 56 17.74 -0.75 -9.64
C ASN A 56 17.83 -2.19 -10.19
N GLN A 57 18.75 -2.43 -11.12
CA GLN A 57 18.98 -3.75 -11.74
C GLN A 57 19.95 -4.65 -10.96
N SER A 58 20.39 -4.24 -9.76
CA SER A 58 21.25 -5.07 -8.92
C SER A 58 20.52 -6.33 -8.49
N PHE A 59 21.23 -7.46 -8.49
CA PHE A 59 20.68 -8.74 -8.09
C PHE A 59 20.77 -8.93 -6.58
N VAL A 60 19.69 -9.43 -6.00
CA VAL A 60 19.61 -9.92 -4.63
C VAL A 60 19.22 -11.40 -4.62
N ASN A 61 19.70 -12.12 -3.62
CA ASN A 61 19.33 -13.51 -3.41
C ASN A 61 18.08 -13.55 -2.52
N ALA A 62 16.91 -13.42 -3.15
CA ALA A 62 15.64 -13.43 -2.46
C ALA A 62 15.32 -14.85 -1.98
N LYS A 63 15.17 -15.01 -0.67
CA LYS A 63 14.66 -16.25 -0.05
C LYS A 63 13.20 -16.03 0.34
N ASP A 64 12.28 -16.52 -0.49
CA ASP A 64 10.86 -16.51 -0.15
C ASP A 64 10.59 -17.65 0.83
N LEU A 65 10.24 -17.32 2.07
CA LEU A 65 9.84 -18.31 3.10
C LEU A 65 8.35 -18.70 3.00
N GLY A 66 7.61 -18.13 2.05
CA GLY A 66 6.17 -18.34 1.85
C GLY A 66 5.84 -19.38 0.76
N ALA A 67 4.55 -19.46 0.41
CA ALA A 67 4.07 -20.32 -0.67
C ALA A 67 4.79 -20.02 -1.99
N ALA A 68 5.13 -21.07 -2.76
CA ALA A 68 5.83 -20.93 -4.03
C ALA A 68 5.04 -20.02 -4.98
N SER A 69 5.61 -18.87 -5.33
CA SER A 69 4.97 -17.94 -6.27
C SER A 69 5.09 -18.48 -7.70
N PRO A 70 3.99 -18.61 -8.45
CA PRO A 70 4.04 -19.01 -9.86
C PRO A 70 4.76 -17.99 -10.75
N HIS A 71 4.98 -16.75 -10.27
CA HIS A 71 5.65 -15.67 -11.00
C HIS A 71 7.18 -15.66 -10.85
N PHE A 72 7.75 -16.47 -9.95
CA PHE A 72 9.19 -16.46 -9.66
C PHE A 72 9.84 -17.84 -9.82
N LYS A 73 10.61 -18.02 -10.89
CA LYS A 73 11.53 -19.16 -11.05
C LYS A 73 12.95 -18.68 -10.73
N GLY A 74 13.47 -19.05 -9.56
CA GLY A 74 14.85 -18.78 -9.13
C GLY A 74 14.99 -17.80 -7.94
N ALA A 75 16.07 -17.99 -7.17
CA ALA A 75 16.40 -17.20 -5.98
C ALA A 75 17.07 -15.85 -6.29
N LYS A 76 17.76 -15.74 -7.44
CA LYS A 76 18.44 -14.50 -7.85
C LYS A 76 17.50 -13.61 -8.66
N ARG A 77 17.19 -12.42 -8.14
CA ARG A 77 16.23 -11.47 -8.75
C ARG A 77 16.78 -10.06 -8.68
N THR A 78 16.38 -9.19 -9.61
CA THR A 78 16.74 -7.77 -9.52
C THR A 78 15.86 -7.07 -8.48
N ILE A 79 16.41 -6.05 -7.82
CA ILE A 79 15.65 -5.19 -6.89
C ILE A 79 14.43 -4.60 -7.61
N ALA A 80 14.61 -4.10 -8.83
CA ALA A 80 13.53 -3.57 -9.66
C ALA A 80 12.36 -4.54 -9.84
N ARG A 81 12.64 -5.83 -10.12
CA ARG A 81 11.59 -6.84 -10.31
C ARG A 81 10.83 -7.13 -9.02
N ILE A 82 11.54 -7.20 -7.90
CA ILE A 82 10.91 -7.38 -6.58
C ILE A 82 10.07 -6.16 -6.26
N ALA A 83 10.60 -4.96 -6.43
CA ALA A 83 9.92 -3.70 -6.16
C ALA A 83 8.63 -3.56 -6.98
N ALA A 84 8.68 -3.88 -8.28
CA ALA A 84 7.53 -3.78 -9.18
C ALA A 84 6.38 -4.75 -8.84
N THR A 85 6.66 -5.82 -8.08
CA THR A 85 5.68 -6.87 -7.77
C THR A 85 5.24 -6.88 -6.32
N SER A 86 6.02 -6.28 -5.40
CA SER A 86 5.75 -6.31 -3.95
C SER A 86 5.33 -4.95 -3.38
N LEU A 87 5.68 -3.84 -4.02
CA LEU A 87 5.37 -2.53 -3.46
C LEU A 87 3.93 -2.14 -3.79
N ASN A 88 3.18 -1.72 -2.77
CA ASN A 88 1.85 -1.11 -2.94
C ASN A 88 1.95 0.20 -3.73
N GLU A 89 0.94 0.51 -4.54
CA GLU A 89 0.90 1.76 -5.32
C GLU A 89 0.85 3.00 -4.40
N GLU A 90 1.30 4.15 -4.91
CA GLU A 90 1.29 5.43 -4.17
C GLU A 90 -0.08 5.74 -3.56
N LYS A 91 -1.16 5.54 -4.34
CA LYS A 91 -2.54 5.79 -3.90
C LYS A 91 -2.94 4.91 -2.71
N GLN A 92 -2.49 3.66 -2.70
CA GLN A 92 -2.77 2.71 -1.62
C GLN A 92 -1.99 3.07 -0.36
N CYS A 93 -0.68 3.33 -0.48
CA CYS A 93 0.14 3.79 0.64
C CYS A 93 -0.41 5.08 1.27
N ALA A 94 -0.81 6.05 0.44
CA ALA A 94 -1.40 7.30 0.90
C ALA A 94 -2.75 7.07 1.59
N LEU A 95 -3.58 6.15 1.08
CA LEU A 95 -4.83 5.76 1.73
C LEU A 95 -4.58 5.13 3.10
N PHE A 96 -3.63 4.19 3.21
CA PHE A 96 -3.28 3.56 4.48
C PHE A 96 -2.80 4.59 5.51
N TYR A 97 -1.94 5.53 5.09
CA TYR A 97 -1.54 6.65 5.94
C TYR A 97 -2.75 7.46 6.42
N ARG A 98 -3.68 7.82 5.53
CA ARG A 98 -4.88 8.60 5.90
C ARG A 98 -5.77 7.83 6.88
N ILE A 99 -5.96 6.53 6.67
CA ILE A 99 -6.70 5.66 7.60
C ILE A 99 -6.01 5.66 8.97
N ALA A 100 -4.71 5.40 9.02
CA ALA A 100 -3.95 5.34 10.27
C ALA A 100 -3.94 6.68 11.02
N ARG A 101 -3.85 7.81 10.30
CA ARG A 101 -4.01 9.15 10.89
C ARG A 101 -5.42 9.39 11.43
N TYR A 102 -6.44 8.99 10.67
CA TYR A 102 -7.84 9.19 11.04
C TYR A 102 -8.22 8.46 12.33
N VAL A 103 -7.72 7.23 12.50
CA VAL A 103 -7.94 6.44 13.73
C VAL A 103 -6.93 6.76 14.83
N GLU A 104 -6.07 7.77 14.64
CA GLU A 104 -5.02 8.19 15.57
C GLU A 104 -4.12 7.03 16.03
N ALA A 105 -3.74 6.15 15.10
CA ALA A 105 -2.99 4.95 15.38
C ALA A 105 -1.67 5.25 16.11
N LYS A 106 -1.50 4.72 17.33
CA LYS A 106 -0.26 4.82 18.11
C LYS A 106 0.71 3.67 17.87
N HIS A 107 0.19 2.53 17.43
CA HIS A 107 0.97 1.34 17.13
C HIS A 107 0.52 0.76 15.80
N ILE A 108 1.45 0.55 14.88
CA ILE A 108 1.19 0.00 13.55
C ILE A 108 2.07 -1.22 13.38
N LEU A 109 1.46 -2.37 13.08
CA LEU A 109 2.16 -3.62 12.74
C LEU A 109 2.03 -3.85 11.23
N GLU A 110 3.16 -3.92 10.55
CA GLU A 110 3.24 -4.26 9.14
C GLU A 110 3.89 -5.63 8.97
N LEU A 111 3.20 -6.52 8.25
CA LEU A 111 3.65 -7.89 7.98
C LEU A 111 3.94 -8.01 6.47
N GLY A 112 5.14 -8.44 6.11
CA GLY A 112 5.59 -8.51 4.71
C GLY A 112 5.92 -7.13 4.15
N THR A 113 6.88 -6.46 4.79
CA THR A 113 7.25 -5.08 4.51
C THR A 113 8.01 -4.88 3.19
N SER A 114 8.62 -5.93 2.63
CA SER A 114 9.49 -5.85 1.46
C SER A 114 10.53 -4.73 1.65
N PHE A 115 10.73 -3.83 0.67
CA PHE A 115 11.63 -2.69 0.78
C PHE A 115 11.10 -1.51 1.61
N GLY A 116 10.01 -1.67 2.38
CA GLY A 116 9.61 -0.71 3.40
C GLY A 116 8.94 0.58 2.92
N ILE A 117 8.48 0.65 1.67
CA ILE A 117 7.82 1.87 1.17
C ILE A 117 6.55 2.20 1.97
N THR A 118 5.70 1.21 2.26
CA THR A 118 4.49 1.45 3.07
C THR A 118 4.86 1.84 4.51
N SER A 119 5.90 1.25 5.11
CA SER A 119 6.44 1.69 6.41
C SER A 119 6.89 3.15 6.40
N LEU A 120 7.52 3.61 5.32
CA LEU A 120 7.94 5.00 5.20
C LEU A 120 6.75 5.96 5.19
N TYR A 121 5.62 5.57 4.59
CA TYR A 121 4.38 6.36 4.69
C TYR A 121 3.89 6.42 6.14
N PHE A 122 3.84 5.29 6.84
CA PHE A 122 3.44 5.27 8.25
C PHE A 122 4.40 6.04 9.16
N SER A 123 5.69 6.11 8.83
CA SER A 123 6.69 6.89 9.58
C SER A 123 6.43 8.39 9.58
N LYS A 124 5.56 8.90 8.69
CA LYS A 124 5.13 10.30 8.68
C LYS A 124 4.05 10.62 9.71
N ILE A 125 3.53 9.61 10.40
CA ILE A 125 2.55 9.79 11.47
C ILE A 125 3.31 10.11 12.76
N GLU A 126 3.20 11.36 13.20
CA GLU A 126 3.71 11.79 14.50
C GLU A 126 3.09 10.93 15.63
N ASP A 127 3.91 10.58 16.62
CA ASP A 127 3.57 9.76 17.79
C ASP A 127 3.12 8.32 17.51
N ALA A 128 3.26 7.82 16.28
CA ALA A 128 3.03 6.41 15.96
C ALA A 128 4.33 5.60 15.97
N LYS A 129 4.29 4.42 16.61
CA LYS A 129 5.35 3.42 16.52
C LYS A 129 5.02 2.39 15.45
N VAL A 130 5.84 2.34 14.40
CA VAL A 130 5.73 1.33 13.34
C VAL A 130 6.63 0.14 13.67
N THR A 131 6.05 -1.06 13.72
CA THR A 131 6.74 -2.33 13.89
C THR A 131 6.57 -3.13 12.61
N THR A 132 7.68 -3.56 12.01
CA THR A 132 7.68 -4.29 10.75
C THR A 132 8.14 -5.73 10.96
N PHE A 133 7.67 -6.63 10.09
CA PHE A 133 8.12 -8.02 10.06
C PHE A 133 8.33 -8.44 8.60
N GLU A 134 9.57 -8.76 8.25
CA GLU A 134 9.95 -9.24 6.91
C GLU A 134 10.66 -10.59 7.03
N GLY A 135 10.23 -11.56 6.21
CA GLY A 135 10.78 -12.91 6.20
C GLY A 135 11.99 -13.06 5.28
N ASN A 136 12.20 -12.12 4.35
CA ASN A 136 13.32 -12.16 3.42
C ASN A 136 14.52 -11.36 3.95
N PRO A 137 15.64 -11.99 4.32
CA PRO A 137 16.80 -11.31 4.90
C PRO A 137 17.55 -10.40 3.92
N ALA A 138 17.23 -10.45 2.63
CA ALA A 138 17.83 -9.60 1.60
C ALA A 138 17.06 -8.29 1.37
N MET A 139 15.98 -8.05 2.11
CA MET A 139 15.11 -6.86 2.01
C MET A 139 15.24 -5.97 3.24
#